data_AF-A0A833G6R7-F1
#
_entry.id   AF-A0A833G6R7-F1
#
_cell.length_a   1.000
_cell.length_b   1.000
_cell.length_c   1.000
_cell.angle_alpha   90.00
_cell.angle_beta   90.00
_cell.angle_gamma   90.00
#
_symmetry.space_group_name_H-M   'P 1'
#
loop_
_entity.id
_entity.type
_entity.pdbx_description
1 polymer ?
#
loop_
_entity_poly.entity_id
_entity_poly.type
_entity_poly.pdbx_seq_one_letter_code
_entity_poly.pdbx_strand_id
1 'polypeptide(L)' 'ADPDLDRNVHHIEVESDSASFSMSIANIPSENPKTGRITALSVIAYLRKLGAPLRVGT' A
#
# COMPACT_ATOMS: atom_id res chain seq x y z
N ALA A 1 8.95 -12.71 13.70
CA ALA A 1 7.88 -11.72 13.92
C ALA A 1 8.30 -10.90 15.11
N ASP A 2 8.35 -9.58 14.96
CA ASP A 2 8.71 -8.67 16.03
C ASP A 2 7.50 -8.54 16.99
N PRO A 3 7.62 -8.97 18.26
CA PRO A 3 6.52 -8.92 19.21
C PRO A 3 6.15 -7.48 19.62
N ASP A 4 7.00 -6.50 19.35
CA ASP A 4 6.77 -5.09 19.70
C ASP A 4 6.03 -4.31 18.59
N LEU A 5 5.73 -4.97 17.46
CA LEU A 5 4.99 -4.34 16.36
C LEU A 5 3.48 -4.50 16.51
N ASP A 6 2.80 -3.37 16.71
CA ASP A 6 1.33 -3.29 16.73
C ASP A 6 0.68 -3.50 15.35
N ARG A 7 1.47 -3.44 14.27
CA ARG A 7 0.98 -3.47 12.88
C ARG A 7 1.93 -4.23 11.96
N ASN A 8 1.36 -4.82 10.91
CA ASN A 8 2.15 -5.36 9.82
C ASN A 8 2.84 -4.22 9.07
N VAL A 9 4.17 -4.24 9.08
CA VAL A 9 5.03 -3.27 8.37
C VAL A 9 5.67 -3.97 7.18
N HIS A 10 5.54 -3.37 6.00
CA HIS A 10 6.25 -3.76 4.80
C HIS A 10 7.32 -2.71 4.49
N HIS A 11 8.56 -3.15 4.33
CA HIS A 11 9.64 -2.31 3.83
C HIS A 11 9.97 -2.71 2.40
N ILE A 12 10.09 -1.74 1.51
CA ILE A 12 10.38 -1.93 0.10
C ILE A 12 11.59 -1.06 -0.23
N GLU A 13 12.63 -1.69 -0.74
CA GLU A 13 13.84 -1.03 -1.24
C GLU A 13 13.91 -1.24 -2.74
N VAL A 14 14.15 -0.15 -3.48
CA VAL A 14 14.30 -0.17 -4.93
C VAL A 14 15.65 0.44 -5.27
N GLU A 15 16.48 -0.35 -5.95
CA GLU A 15 17.68 0.12 -6.63
C GLU A 15 17.56 -0.16 -8.12
N SER A 16 17.82 0.86 -8.94
CA SER A 16 17.78 0.75 -10.40
C SER A 16 18.75 1.75 -11.04
N ASP A 17 18.97 1.60 -12.34
CA ASP A 17 19.77 2.53 -13.14
C ASP A 17 19.19 3.96 -13.16
N SER A 18 17.87 4.08 -12.97
CA SER A 18 17.11 5.30 -13.14
C SER A 18 16.77 5.99 -11.81
N ALA A 19 16.73 5.23 -10.70
CA ALA A 19 16.43 5.75 -9.36
C ALA A 19 16.80 4.75 -8.25
N SER A 20 17.07 5.29 -7.06
CA SER A 20 17.10 4.53 -5.80
C SER A 20 16.16 5.18 -4.80
N PHE A 21 15.30 4.39 -4.16
CA PHE A 21 14.39 4.88 -3.13
C PHE A 21 13.93 3.74 -2.21
N SER A 22 13.47 4.09 -1.03
CA SER A 22 12.86 3.18 -0.07
C SER A 22 11.47 3.66 0.36
N MET A 23 10.62 2.72 0.74
CA MET A 23 9.26 2.98 1.22
C MET A 23 8.93 2.04 2.38
N SER A 24 8.28 2.58 3.41
CA SER A 24 7.72 1.80 4.52
C SER A 24 6.20 1.95 4.56
N ILE A 25 5.48 0.83 4.67
CA ILE A 25 4.01 0.79 4.74
C ILE A 25 3.62 0.08 6.04
N ALA A 26 3.05 0.83 6.98
CA ALA A 26 2.42 0.28 8.17
C ALA A 26 0.91 0.15 7.93
N ASN A 27 0.44 -1.09 7.76
CA ASN A 27 -0.93 -1.36 7.37
C ASN A 27 -1.92 -1.13 8.52
N ILE A 28 -3.07 -0.54 8.22
CA ILE A 28 -4.19 -0.42 9.16
C ILE A 28 -5.07 -1.68 9.00
N PRO A 29 -5.25 -2.48 10.07
CA PRO A 29 -6.10 -3.66 10.00
C PRO A 29 -7.55 -3.35 9.63
N SER A 30 -8.16 -4.27 8.89
CA SER A 30 -9.60 -4.32 8.66
C SER A 30 -10.31 -4.98 9.85
N GLU A 31 -11.60 -5.29 9.70
CA GLU A 31 -12.33 -6.14 10.65
C GLU A 31 -11.69 -7.54 10.82
N ASN A 32 -11.06 -8.05 9.75
CA ASN A 32 -10.14 -9.18 9.86
C ASN A 32 -8.73 -8.64 10.18
N PRO A 33 -8.17 -8.92 11.37
CA PRO A 33 -6.86 -8.41 11.78
C PRO A 33 -5.71 -8.83 10.86
N LYS A 34 -5.89 -9.92 10.09
CA LYS A 34 -4.87 -10.42 9.15
C LYS A 34 -4.84 -9.66 7.82
N THR A 35 -5.83 -8.81 7.55
CA THR A 35 -5.94 -8.09 6.27
C THR A 35 -5.96 -6.58 6.46
N GLY A 36 -5.42 -5.87 5.48
CA GLY A 36 -5.35 -4.41 5.47
C GLY A 36 -6.53 -3.72 4.84
N ARG A 37 -6.92 -2.57 5.39
CA ARG A 37 -7.89 -1.68 4.73
C ARG A 37 -7.40 -1.19 3.37
N ILE A 38 -6.09 -1.04 3.21
CA ILE A 38 -5.48 -0.49 1.99
C ILE A 38 -5.81 -1.31 0.74
N THR A 39 -5.98 -2.64 0.86
CA THR A 39 -6.31 -3.52 -0.28
C THR A 39 -7.71 -3.25 -0.81
N ALA A 40 -8.72 -3.13 0.05
CA ALA A 40 -10.07 -2.78 -0.40
C ALA A 40 -10.11 -1.36 -0.98
N LEU A 41 -9.40 -0.42 -0.35
CA LEU A 41 -9.32 0.97 -0.81
C LEU A 41 -8.62 1.10 -2.17
N SER A 42 -7.60 0.29 -2.45
CA SER A 42 -6.92 0.31 -3.76
C SER A 42 -7.84 -0.17 -4.89
N VAL A 43 -8.67 -1.19 -4.63
CA VAL A 43 -9.69 -1.66 -5.59
C VAL A 43 -10.73 -0.58 -5.84
N ILE A 44 -11.23 0.08 -4.79
CA ILE A 44 -12.18 1.21 -4.94
C ILE A 44 -11.54 2.34 -5.76
N ALA A 45 -10.28 2.69 -5.48
CA ALA A 45 -9.55 3.71 -6.23
C ALA A 45 -9.41 3.32 -7.70
N TYR A 46 -9.11 2.05 -8.01
CA TYR A 46 -9.05 1.55 -9.37
C TYR A 46 -10.39 1.66 -10.10
N LEU A 47 -11.49 1.21 -9.48
CA LEU A 47 -12.83 1.32 -10.08
C LEU A 47 -13.22 2.77 -10.35
N ARG A 48 -12.90 3.69 -9.44
CA ARG A 48 -13.12 5.13 -9.64
C ARG A 48 -12.28 5.69 -10.80
N LYS A 49 -11.03 5.23 -10.97
CA LYS A 49 -10.15 5.66 -12.08
C LYS A 49 -10.72 5.31 -13.46
N LEU A 50 -11.52 4.24 -13.60
CA LEU A 50 -12.04 3.81 -14.92
C LEU A 50 -12.84 4.90 -15.64
N GLY A 51 -13.58 5.74 -14.93
CA GLY A 51 -14.35 6.86 -15.50
C GLY A 51 -13.81 8.26 -15.16
N ALA A 52 -12.65 8.37 -14.52
CA ALA A 52 -12.16 9.66 -14.03
C ALA A 52 -11.55 10.51 -15.17
N PRO A 53 -11.85 11.82 -15.24
CA PRO A 53 -11.26 12.73 -16.24
C PRO A 53 -9.76 13.00 -15.97
N LEU A 54 -9.28 12.72 -14.76
CA LEU A 54 -7.87 12.82 -14.37
C LEU A 54 -7.44 11.53 -13.66
N ARG A 55 -6.25 11.03 -14.01
CA ARG A 55 -5.64 9.85 -13.42
C ARG A 55 -4.23 10.20 -12.93
N VAL A 56 -3.92 9.83 -11.70
CA VAL A 56 -2.58 9.99 -11.09
C VAL A 56 -1.99 8.62 -10.78
N GLY A 57 -0.71 8.45 -11.10
CA GLY A 57 -0.06 7.14 -11.19
C GLY A 57 -0.51 6.40 -12.46
N THR A 58 0.03 5.20 -12.67
CA THR A 58 -0.45 4.29 -13.72
C THR A 58 -1.88 3.80 -13.44
#